data_AF-A0A0A8WXG1-F1
#
_entry.id   AF-A0A0A8WXG1-F1
#
_cell.length_a   1.000
_cell.length_b   1.000
_cell.length_c   1.000
_cell.angle_alpha   90.00
_cell.angle_beta   90.00
_cell.angle_gamma   90.00
#
_symmetry.space_group_name_H-M   'P 1'
#
loop_
_entity.id
_entity.type
_entity.pdbx_description
1 polymer ?
#
loop_
_entity_poly.entity_id
_entity_poly.type
_entity_poly.pdbx_seq_one_letter_code
_entity_poly.pdbx_strand_id
1 'polypeptide(L)'
;MTLRLKALLLIVLILSALAIVLYKSCDTVMRTSFSGLEQKEVQESLLRVKNILQGDLVMLGSQVGDWASWDDAYEFVENGNQNFINKNILPASFVEIKANLILFVHNSGKIVYEGWFDRNTNEISGGKVSLHGHLGPESRLLNLSYPSSIVTGIINLPEGPLMVAARPIVTTKRDAPIRGTLIMGRFIDNMEIDRLSKDARLSFNVYRLGDPYLAPELATIQNELNAGRASLLIKRSGENDLAVYDYLNDLYAKPSFIIKAVIPRQVMKEGERLIGSLRLVIIAGVAIAGILLALALSIFCFPRPVPVDQRVVPDDWSAGNDLDEPVLIATANQEEATYEEERETDNPDEPDVSASAGTDSDAGDTDESVSVTDETPDPGKSIEQEPGAESSDPTDLQPPPAKLA
;
A
#
# COMPACT_ATOMS: atom_id res chain seq x y z
N MET A 1 -11.01 -47.83 34.47
CA MET A 1 -10.98 -46.34 34.51
C MET A 1 -12.14 -45.86 35.37
N THR A 2 -11.89 -44.90 36.27
CA THR A 2 -12.96 -44.21 37.02
C THR A 2 -13.76 -43.30 36.09
N LEU A 3 -15.02 -43.00 36.43
CA LEU A 3 -15.90 -42.14 35.63
C LEU A 3 -15.29 -40.73 35.42
N ARG A 4 -14.61 -40.22 36.46
CA ARG A 4 -13.91 -38.93 36.48
C ARG A 4 -12.82 -38.84 35.39
N LEU A 5 -12.02 -39.90 35.21
CA LEU A 5 -10.97 -39.96 34.18
C LEU A 5 -11.55 -39.90 32.76
N LYS A 6 -12.69 -40.55 32.50
CA LYS A 6 -13.37 -40.48 31.19
C LYS A 6 -13.87 -39.05 30.89
N ALA A 7 -14.52 -38.41 31.86
CA ALA A 7 -15.02 -37.04 31.72
C ALA A 7 -13.88 -36.04 31.48
N LEU A 8 -12.80 -36.16 32.25
CA LEU A 8 -11.63 -35.29 32.20
C LEU A 8 -10.83 -35.43 30.88
N LEU A 9 -10.70 -36.65 30.33
CA LEU A 9 -10.15 -36.87 28.99
C LEU A 9 -11.04 -36.25 27.88
N LEU A 10 -12.37 -36.39 28.02
CA LEU A 10 -13.34 -35.84 27.06
C LEU A 10 -13.32 -34.31 27.05
N ILE A 11 -13.17 -33.66 28.21
CA ILE A 11 -13.02 -32.20 28.32
C ILE A 11 -11.77 -31.73 27.56
N VAL A 12 -10.59 -32.35 27.77
CA VAL A 12 -9.38 -31.94 27.05
C VAL A 12 -9.43 -32.24 25.56
N LEU A 13 -10.11 -33.31 25.14
CA LEU A 13 -10.35 -33.58 23.73
C LEU A 13 -11.21 -32.46 23.08
N ILE A 14 -12.28 -32.04 23.75
CA ILE A 14 -13.16 -30.95 23.27
C ILE A 14 -12.40 -29.61 23.24
N LEU A 15 -11.66 -29.27 24.31
CA LEU A 15 -10.86 -28.04 24.35
C LEU A 15 -9.76 -28.03 23.28
N SER A 16 -9.11 -29.16 23.02
CA SER A 16 -8.11 -29.29 21.95
C SER A 16 -8.73 -29.14 20.56
N ALA A 17 -9.90 -29.75 20.33
CA ALA A 17 -10.64 -29.60 19.08
C ALA A 17 -11.08 -28.15 18.85
N LEU A 18 -11.61 -27.48 19.88
CA LEU A 18 -11.97 -26.07 19.85
C LEU A 18 -10.75 -25.18 19.54
N ALA A 19 -9.61 -25.42 20.20
CA ALA A 19 -8.37 -24.68 19.95
C ALA A 19 -7.87 -24.84 18.50
N ILE A 20 -7.99 -26.04 17.91
CA ILE A 20 -7.64 -26.29 16.51
C ILE A 20 -8.57 -25.54 15.56
N VAL A 21 -9.89 -25.54 15.81
CA VAL A 21 -10.88 -24.81 15.00
C VAL A 21 -10.64 -23.30 15.07
N LEU A 22 -10.44 -22.75 16.28
CA LEU A 22 -10.11 -21.34 16.49
C LEU A 22 -8.79 -20.95 15.81
N TYR A 23 -7.74 -21.77 15.93
CA TYR A 23 -6.48 -21.57 15.23
C TYR A 23 -6.67 -21.53 13.71
N LYS A 24 -7.40 -22.48 13.13
CA LYS A 24 -7.63 -22.55 11.68
C LYS A 24 -8.48 -21.40 11.14
N SER A 25 -9.47 -20.97 11.90
CA SER A 25 -10.25 -19.76 11.60
C SER A 25 -9.35 -18.53 11.61
N CYS A 26 -8.53 -18.36 12.65
CA CYS A 26 -7.63 -17.22 12.81
C CYS A 26 -6.52 -17.18 11.74
N ASP A 27 -5.81 -18.29 11.48
CA ASP A 27 -4.79 -18.42 10.43
C ASP A 27 -5.37 -18.07 9.05
N THR A 28 -6.59 -18.52 8.75
CA THR A 28 -7.26 -18.22 7.47
C THR A 28 -7.60 -16.73 7.35
N VAL A 29 -8.25 -16.15 8.37
CA VAL A 29 -8.62 -14.72 8.37
C VAL A 29 -7.39 -13.82 8.33
N MET A 30 -6.34 -14.13 9.11
CA MET A 30 -5.10 -13.35 9.09
C MET A 30 -4.41 -13.43 7.73
N ARG A 31 -4.26 -14.61 7.12
CA ARG A 31 -3.65 -14.76 5.80
C ARG A 31 -4.39 -13.99 4.72
N THR A 32 -5.72 -14.03 4.71
CA THR A 32 -6.53 -13.25 3.76
C THR A 32 -6.33 -11.75 3.98
N SER A 33 -6.34 -11.28 5.24
CA SER A 33 -6.10 -9.86 5.55
C SER A 33 -4.70 -9.39 5.14
N PHE A 34 -3.64 -10.15 5.44
CA PHE A 34 -2.28 -9.82 4.99
C PHE A 34 -2.12 -9.89 3.47
N SER A 35 -2.82 -10.79 2.79
CA SER A 35 -2.85 -10.82 1.32
C SER A 35 -3.58 -9.60 0.73
N GLY A 36 -4.64 -9.10 1.38
CA GLY A 36 -5.32 -7.87 0.98
C GLY A 36 -4.44 -6.63 1.20
N LEU A 37 -3.73 -6.56 2.33
CA LEU A 37 -2.75 -5.51 2.59
C LEU A 37 -1.56 -5.56 1.62
N GLU A 38 -1.05 -6.75 1.28
CA GLU A 38 0.02 -6.93 0.27
C GLU A 38 -0.45 -6.46 -1.12
N GLN A 39 -1.70 -6.72 -1.52
CA GLN A 39 -2.27 -6.19 -2.77
C GLN A 39 -2.46 -4.67 -2.75
N LYS A 40 -2.87 -4.09 -1.62
CA LYS A 40 -3.02 -2.63 -1.47
C LYS A 40 -1.67 -1.92 -1.55
N GLU A 41 -0.66 -2.42 -0.84
CA GLU A 41 0.72 -1.91 -0.92
C GLU A 41 1.25 -1.97 -2.36
N VAL A 42 1.01 -3.07 -3.07
CA VAL A 42 1.38 -3.21 -4.49
C VAL A 42 0.76 -2.10 -5.36
N GLN A 43 -0.53 -1.79 -5.16
CA GLN A 43 -1.22 -0.74 -5.92
C GLN A 43 -0.68 0.65 -5.57
N GLU A 44 -0.51 0.96 -4.28
CA GLU A 44 0.00 2.26 -3.82
C GLU A 44 1.45 2.51 -4.27
N SER A 45 2.32 1.51 -4.17
CA SER A 45 3.71 1.61 -4.62
C SER A 45 3.85 1.69 -6.14
N LEU A 46 2.96 1.09 -6.92
CA LEU A 46 2.92 1.29 -8.38
C LEU A 46 2.39 2.68 -8.76
N LEU A 47 1.34 3.16 -8.10
CA LEU A 47 0.84 4.53 -8.27
C LEU A 47 1.92 5.57 -7.93
N ARG A 48 2.73 5.32 -6.89
CA ARG A 48 3.89 6.15 -6.53
C ARG A 48 4.88 6.30 -7.68
N VAL A 49 5.25 5.21 -8.36
CA VAL A 49 6.14 5.24 -9.54
C VAL A 49 5.52 6.04 -10.69
N LYS A 50 4.24 5.79 -11.01
CA LYS A 50 3.53 6.53 -12.08
C LYS A 50 3.42 8.03 -11.76
N ASN A 51 3.14 8.39 -10.51
CA ASN A 51 3.04 9.78 -10.05
C ASN A 51 4.39 10.50 -10.11
N ILE A 52 5.50 9.80 -9.86
CA ILE A 52 6.85 10.37 -9.96
C ILE A 52 7.21 10.65 -11.42
N LEU A 53 6.98 9.69 -12.34
CA LEU A 53 7.11 9.92 -13.78
C LEU A 53 6.23 11.09 -14.27
N GLN A 54 5.00 11.19 -13.78
CA GLN A 54 4.09 12.28 -14.13
C GLN A 54 4.56 13.64 -13.57
N GLY A 55 5.05 13.69 -12.33
CA GLY A 55 5.63 14.91 -11.74
C GLY A 55 6.86 15.40 -12.49
N ASP A 56 7.68 14.46 -12.96
CA ASP A 56 8.84 14.72 -13.81
C ASP A 56 8.46 15.32 -15.17
N LEU A 57 7.41 14.80 -15.82
CA LEU A 57 6.83 15.36 -17.04
C LEU A 57 6.27 16.77 -16.82
N VAL A 58 5.62 17.02 -15.69
CA VAL A 58 5.13 18.36 -15.32
C VAL A 58 6.29 19.34 -15.10
N MET A 59 7.36 18.91 -14.41
CA MET A 59 8.58 19.71 -14.22
C MET A 59 9.25 20.04 -15.55
N LEU A 60 9.44 19.06 -16.44
CA LEU A 60 9.99 19.28 -17.79
C LEU A 60 9.12 20.28 -18.58
N GLY A 61 7.80 20.15 -18.48
CA GLY A 61 6.85 21.08 -19.08
C GLY A 61 6.85 22.50 -18.48
N SER A 62 7.25 22.67 -17.22
CA SER A 62 7.52 23.99 -16.64
C SER A 62 8.78 24.59 -17.26
N GLN A 63 9.90 23.84 -17.25
CA GLN A 63 11.19 24.28 -17.78
C GLN A 63 11.11 24.70 -19.26
N VAL A 64 10.38 23.93 -20.08
CA VAL A 64 10.09 24.31 -21.48
C VAL A 64 9.31 25.62 -21.55
N GLY A 65 8.35 25.84 -20.66
CA GLY A 65 7.50 27.04 -20.66
C GLY A 65 8.27 28.30 -20.28
N ASP A 66 9.21 28.17 -19.35
CA ASP A 66 10.07 29.27 -18.91
C ASP A 66 10.96 29.73 -20.07
N TRP A 67 11.60 28.79 -20.79
CA TRP A 67 12.43 29.08 -21.97
C TRP A 67 11.61 29.55 -23.19
N ALA A 68 10.43 28.96 -23.42
CA ALA A 68 9.58 29.30 -24.56
C ALA A 68 8.93 30.69 -24.44
N SER A 69 8.89 31.26 -23.22
CA SER A 69 8.36 32.60 -22.96
C SER A 69 9.43 33.71 -23.05
N TRP A 70 10.67 33.43 -23.46
CA TRP A 70 11.70 34.47 -23.56
C TRP A 70 11.59 35.25 -24.88
N ASP A 71 11.67 36.58 -24.82
CA ASP A 71 11.69 37.43 -26.03
C ASP A 71 12.89 37.07 -26.95
N ASP A 72 14.05 36.74 -26.38
CA ASP A 72 15.22 36.21 -27.10
C ASP A 72 14.91 34.91 -27.88
N ALA A 73 14.11 34.00 -27.31
CA ALA A 73 13.68 32.77 -27.96
C ALA A 73 12.65 33.04 -29.07
N TYR A 74 11.78 34.04 -28.85
CA TYR A 74 10.78 34.52 -29.78
C TYR A 74 11.36 35.26 -31.01
N GLU A 75 12.53 35.89 -30.86
CA GLU A 75 13.34 36.36 -31.99
C GLU A 75 14.14 35.22 -32.64
N PHE A 76 14.74 34.33 -31.84
CA PHE A 76 15.57 33.24 -32.32
C PHE A 76 14.83 32.28 -33.26
N VAL A 77 13.57 31.93 -32.98
CA VAL A 77 12.78 31.04 -33.85
C VAL A 77 12.50 31.63 -35.25
N GLU A 78 12.56 32.96 -35.39
CA GLU A 78 12.39 33.64 -36.68
C GLU A 78 13.74 33.73 -37.43
N ASN A 79 14.79 34.18 -36.74
CA ASN A 79 16.05 34.60 -37.37
C ASN A 79 17.19 33.57 -37.28
N GLY A 80 17.06 32.53 -36.44
CA GLY A 80 18.09 31.50 -36.23
C GLY A 80 19.44 32.04 -35.74
N ASN A 81 19.46 33.17 -35.02
CA ASN A 81 20.71 33.87 -34.73
C ASN A 81 21.69 33.03 -33.89
N GLN A 82 22.94 32.93 -34.36
CA GLN A 82 23.98 32.12 -33.71
C GLN A 82 24.36 32.64 -32.31
N ASN A 83 24.13 33.93 -32.01
CA ASN A 83 24.38 34.52 -30.70
C ASN A 83 23.50 33.90 -29.59
N PHE A 84 22.24 33.58 -29.89
CA PHE A 84 21.36 32.87 -28.96
C PHE A 84 21.91 31.48 -28.62
N ILE A 85 22.31 30.71 -29.63
CA ILE A 85 22.90 29.38 -29.47
C ILE A 85 24.15 29.46 -28.58
N ASN A 86 25.08 30.37 -28.92
CA ASN A 86 26.35 30.53 -28.23
C ASN A 86 26.24 31.03 -26.77
N LYS A 87 25.11 31.64 -26.39
CA LYS A 87 24.86 32.15 -25.02
C LYS A 87 24.01 31.22 -24.17
N ASN A 88 22.95 30.67 -24.76
CA ASN A 88 21.91 29.96 -24.02
C ASN A 88 22.01 28.43 -24.17
N ILE A 89 22.49 27.95 -25.32
CA ILE A 89 22.50 26.52 -25.66
C ILE A 89 23.91 25.93 -25.49
N LEU A 90 24.36 25.92 -24.24
CA LEU A 90 25.65 25.39 -23.81
C LEU A 90 25.47 24.01 -23.14
N PRO A 91 26.51 23.15 -23.09
CA PRO A 91 26.42 21.85 -22.41
C PRO A 91 25.93 21.96 -20.95
N ALA A 92 26.36 23.01 -20.24
CA ALA A 92 25.92 23.31 -18.89
C ALA A 92 24.40 23.51 -18.78
N SER A 93 23.77 24.16 -19.77
CA SER A 93 22.31 24.39 -19.80
C SER A 93 21.53 23.07 -19.89
N PHE A 94 22.00 22.12 -20.72
CA PHE A 94 21.40 20.79 -20.81
C PHE A 94 21.54 20.00 -19.51
N VAL A 95 22.68 20.11 -18.81
CA VAL A 95 22.89 19.48 -17.49
C VAL A 95 21.93 20.08 -16.45
N GLU A 96 21.77 21.40 -16.42
CA GLU A 96 20.93 22.12 -15.46
C GLU A 96 19.44 21.76 -15.61
N ILE A 97 18.89 21.86 -16.82
CA ILE A 97 17.50 21.48 -17.10
C ILE A 97 17.32 19.96 -17.24
N LYS A 98 18.43 19.21 -17.18
CA LYS A 98 18.53 17.75 -17.36
C LYS A 98 17.93 17.28 -18.69
N ALA A 99 18.01 18.07 -19.76
CA ALA A 99 17.54 17.65 -21.08
C ALA A 99 18.60 16.83 -21.81
N ASN A 100 18.16 15.89 -22.66
CA ASN A 100 18.98 15.28 -23.71
C ASN A 100 18.73 15.95 -25.07
N LEU A 101 17.64 16.68 -25.22
CA LEU A 101 17.17 17.19 -26.50
C LEU A 101 16.51 18.55 -26.34
N ILE A 102 16.86 19.49 -27.22
CA ILE A 102 16.19 20.79 -27.37
C ILE A 102 15.95 21.02 -28.87
N LEU A 103 14.69 21.23 -29.28
CA LEU A 103 14.30 21.64 -30.63
C LEU A 103 13.54 22.96 -30.61
N PHE A 104 13.92 23.86 -31.52
CA PHE A 104 13.11 25.03 -31.88
C PHE A 104 12.50 24.78 -33.26
N VAL A 105 11.17 24.75 -33.33
CA VAL A 105 10.42 24.52 -34.57
C VAL A 105 9.59 25.76 -34.89
N HIS A 106 9.81 26.38 -36.03
CA HIS A 106 9.01 27.51 -36.52
C HIS A 106 7.61 27.06 -36.95
N ASN A 107 6.61 27.95 -36.88
CA ASN A 107 5.21 27.67 -37.27
C ASN A 107 5.05 27.04 -38.67
N SER A 108 6.01 27.25 -39.59
CA SER A 108 6.02 26.60 -40.91
C SER A 108 6.43 25.11 -40.87
N GLY A 109 6.59 24.50 -39.70
CA GLY A 109 7.13 23.14 -39.52
C GLY A 109 8.65 23.04 -39.74
N LYS A 110 9.35 24.17 -39.93
CA LYS A 110 10.81 24.18 -40.14
C LYS A 110 11.52 24.06 -38.79
N ILE A 111 12.37 23.05 -38.65
CA ILE A 111 13.32 22.97 -37.53
C ILE A 111 14.35 24.09 -37.70
N VAL A 112 14.39 25.01 -36.75
CA VAL A 112 15.32 26.15 -36.69
C VAL A 112 16.61 25.74 -35.98
N TYR A 113 16.48 24.92 -34.94
CA TYR A 113 17.57 24.34 -34.19
C TYR A 113 17.19 22.96 -33.65
N GLU A 114 18.14 22.03 -33.67
CA GLU A 114 18.10 20.73 -32.99
C GLU A 114 19.45 20.57 -32.28
N GLY A 115 19.43 20.37 -30.97
CA GLY A 115 20.61 20.08 -30.16
C GLY A 115 20.39 18.81 -29.36
N TRP A 116 21.25 17.81 -29.61
CA TRP A 116 21.30 16.57 -28.84
C TRP A 116 22.43 16.64 -27.83
N PHE A 117 22.18 16.23 -26.59
CA PHE A 117 23.18 16.18 -25.52
C PHE A 117 23.35 14.75 -25.00
N ASP A 118 24.55 14.20 -25.20
CA ASP A 118 24.96 12.95 -24.59
C ASP A 118 25.58 13.22 -23.22
N ARG A 119 24.91 12.74 -22.18
CA ARG A 119 25.33 12.91 -20.78
C ARG A 119 26.61 12.13 -20.44
N ASN A 120 27.01 11.15 -21.26
CA ASN A 120 28.19 10.33 -21.04
C ASN A 120 29.47 11.02 -21.56
N THR A 121 29.40 11.66 -22.72
CA THR A 121 30.51 12.45 -23.28
C THR A 121 30.51 13.90 -22.79
N ASN A 122 29.36 14.39 -22.30
CA ASN A 122 29.12 15.79 -21.95
C ASN A 122 29.26 16.74 -23.16
N GLU A 123 28.89 16.25 -24.35
CA GLU A 123 28.97 16.97 -25.62
C GLU A 123 27.58 17.20 -26.23
N ILE A 124 27.42 18.35 -26.89
CA ILE A 124 26.27 18.61 -27.77
C ILE A 124 26.64 18.16 -29.17
N SER A 125 25.85 17.27 -29.78
CA SER A 125 25.99 16.86 -31.17
C SER A 125 24.79 17.31 -32.01
N GLY A 126 24.99 17.42 -33.31
CA GLY A 126 23.91 17.60 -34.30
C GLY A 126 23.26 16.27 -34.70
N GLY A 127 23.22 15.29 -33.78
CA GLY A 127 22.63 13.98 -34.02
C GLY A 127 21.13 14.09 -34.22
N LYS A 128 20.63 13.58 -35.35
CA LYS A 128 19.18 13.53 -35.62
C LYS A 128 18.53 12.51 -34.73
N VAL A 129 17.65 12.96 -33.84
CA VAL A 129 16.79 12.05 -33.09
C VAL A 129 15.68 11.55 -34.00
N SER A 130 15.28 10.27 -33.85
CA SER A 130 14.12 9.71 -34.56
C SER A 130 12.77 10.40 -34.24
N LEU A 131 12.77 11.41 -33.35
CA LEU A 131 11.65 12.29 -33.05
C LEU A 131 11.07 12.99 -34.30
N HIS A 132 11.84 13.15 -35.38
CA HIS A 132 11.37 13.74 -36.64
C HIS A 132 10.07 13.11 -37.18
N GLY A 133 9.86 11.81 -36.99
CA GLY A 133 8.61 11.13 -37.36
C GLY A 133 7.37 11.61 -36.59
N HIS A 134 7.58 12.29 -35.45
CA HIS A 134 6.58 12.90 -34.59
C HIS A 134 6.49 14.42 -34.79
N LEU A 135 7.05 15.00 -35.86
CA LEU A 135 7.00 16.45 -36.15
C LEU A 135 6.18 16.78 -37.43
N GLY A 136 5.28 15.88 -37.84
CA GLY A 136 4.36 16.13 -38.96
C GLY A 136 3.19 17.08 -38.61
N PRO A 137 2.35 17.48 -39.60
CA PRO A 137 1.22 18.39 -39.39
C PRO A 137 0.22 17.91 -38.33
N GLU A 138 -0.05 16.60 -38.28
CA GLU A 138 -0.93 15.96 -37.29
C GLU A 138 -0.25 15.73 -35.91
N SER A 139 0.91 16.33 -35.67
CA SER A 139 1.64 16.12 -34.43
C SER A 139 1.01 16.84 -33.25
N ARG A 140 0.71 16.08 -32.18
CA ARG A 140 0.40 16.63 -30.86
C ARG A 140 1.50 17.55 -30.31
N LEU A 141 2.75 17.40 -30.73
CA LEU A 141 3.85 18.28 -30.29
C LEU A 141 3.80 19.65 -30.97
N LEU A 142 3.22 19.78 -32.17
CA LEU A 142 3.21 21.04 -32.93
C LEU A 142 1.83 21.70 -33.00
N ASN A 143 0.74 20.95 -32.82
CA ASN A 143 -0.62 21.46 -32.85
C ASN A 143 -1.00 22.10 -31.49
N LEU A 144 -0.42 23.28 -31.21
CA LEU A 144 -0.56 24.02 -29.96
C LEU A 144 -1.23 25.38 -30.23
N SER A 145 -2.56 25.47 -30.03
CA SER A 145 -3.35 26.63 -30.47
C SER A 145 -3.33 27.86 -29.55
N TYR A 146 -2.91 27.71 -28.28
CA TYR A 146 -2.99 28.78 -27.27
C TYR A 146 -1.60 29.05 -26.64
N PRO A 147 -1.26 30.30 -26.28
CA PRO A 147 0.00 30.62 -25.57
C PRO A 147 0.22 29.82 -24.26
N SER A 148 -0.86 29.40 -23.60
CA SER A 148 -0.82 28.57 -22.39
C SER A 148 -0.67 27.08 -22.66
N SER A 149 -0.81 26.62 -23.92
CA SER A 149 -0.77 25.22 -24.31
C SER A 149 0.48 24.52 -23.81
N ILE A 150 0.29 23.27 -23.42
CA ILE A 150 1.33 22.38 -22.95
C ILE A 150 0.98 20.97 -23.35
N VAL A 151 1.94 20.27 -23.95
CA VAL A 151 1.84 18.86 -24.29
C VAL A 151 3.02 18.16 -23.68
N THR A 152 2.76 17.20 -22.80
CA THR A 152 3.78 16.34 -22.16
C THR A 152 3.39 14.88 -22.30
N GLY A 153 4.38 14.00 -22.32
CA GLY A 153 4.16 12.56 -22.38
C GLY A 153 5.44 11.80 -22.68
N ILE A 154 5.30 10.52 -23.02
CA ILE A 154 6.43 9.64 -23.34
C ILE A 154 6.27 9.19 -24.79
N ILE A 155 7.34 9.27 -25.59
CA ILE A 155 7.37 8.77 -26.97
C ILE A 155 8.26 7.53 -27.03
N ASN A 156 7.81 6.53 -27.78
CA ASN A 156 8.57 5.32 -28.04
C ASN A 156 9.45 5.52 -29.27
N LEU A 157 10.76 5.66 -29.07
CA LEU A 157 11.73 5.86 -30.15
C LEU A 157 12.68 4.64 -30.29
N PRO A 158 13.32 4.46 -31.47
CA PRO A 158 14.43 3.54 -31.68
C PRO A 158 15.52 3.61 -30.60
N GLU A 159 15.85 4.82 -30.16
CA GLU A 159 16.89 5.13 -29.17
C GLU A 159 16.46 4.84 -27.72
N GLY A 160 15.16 4.72 -27.45
CA GLY A 160 14.59 4.43 -26.14
C GLY A 160 13.30 5.20 -25.83
N PRO A 161 12.72 5.04 -24.62
CA PRO A 161 11.61 5.86 -24.17
C PRO A 161 12.06 7.31 -23.92
N LEU A 162 11.42 8.26 -24.59
CA LEU A 162 11.70 9.70 -24.46
C LEU A 162 10.56 10.39 -23.71
N MET A 163 10.81 10.90 -22.49
CA MET A 163 9.94 11.92 -21.90
C MET A 163 10.07 13.19 -22.74
N VAL A 164 8.96 13.78 -23.15
CA VAL A 164 8.92 14.96 -24.01
C VAL A 164 7.96 16.01 -23.44
N ALA A 165 8.31 17.27 -23.61
CA ALA A 165 7.43 18.40 -23.39
C ALA A 165 7.53 19.40 -24.54
N ALA A 166 6.40 19.93 -24.99
CA ALA A 166 6.29 20.91 -26.06
C ALA A 166 5.38 22.07 -25.66
N ARG A 167 5.82 23.31 -25.90
CA ARG A 167 5.04 24.54 -25.63
C ARG A 167 5.26 25.60 -26.71
N PRO A 168 4.27 26.47 -26.97
CA PRO A 168 4.40 27.53 -27.96
C PRO A 168 5.46 28.55 -27.54
N ILE A 169 6.21 29.05 -28.52
CA ILE A 169 7.17 30.14 -28.35
C ILE A 169 6.42 31.48 -28.49
N VAL A 170 6.47 32.28 -27.43
CA VAL A 170 5.73 33.55 -27.24
C VAL A 170 6.62 34.58 -26.53
N THR A 171 6.22 35.85 -26.58
CA THR A 171 6.89 36.92 -25.82
C THR A 171 6.76 36.74 -24.31
N THR A 172 7.61 37.42 -23.53
CA THR A 172 7.56 37.43 -22.05
C THR A 172 6.20 37.89 -21.53
N LYS A 173 5.54 38.79 -22.26
CA LYS A 173 4.20 39.31 -21.97
C LYS A 173 3.05 38.40 -22.42
N ARG A 174 3.33 37.41 -23.27
CA ARG A 174 2.35 36.50 -23.90
C ARG A 174 1.23 37.21 -24.68
N ASP A 175 1.51 38.43 -25.15
CA ASP A 175 0.63 39.30 -25.92
C ASP A 175 0.79 39.12 -27.44
N ALA A 176 1.92 38.55 -27.88
CA ALA A 176 2.23 38.34 -29.28
C ALA A 176 1.73 36.98 -29.81
N PRO A 177 1.47 36.86 -31.13
CA PRO A 177 1.12 35.58 -31.75
C PRO A 177 2.20 34.51 -31.55
N ILE A 178 1.81 33.25 -31.43
CA ILE A 178 2.74 32.12 -31.42
C ILE A 178 3.60 32.15 -32.70
N ARG A 179 4.94 32.04 -32.59
CA ARG A 179 5.87 31.95 -33.75
C ARG A 179 6.46 30.56 -33.99
N GLY A 180 6.35 29.69 -33.01
CA GLY A 180 6.83 28.31 -33.13
C GLY A 180 6.54 27.51 -31.89
N THR A 181 7.23 26.38 -31.76
CA THR A 181 7.18 25.49 -30.61
C THR A 181 8.61 25.19 -30.15
N LEU A 182 8.81 25.27 -28.83
CA LEU A 182 9.98 24.74 -28.15
C LEU A 182 9.64 23.35 -27.65
N ILE A 183 10.47 22.37 -27.98
CA ILE A 183 10.34 20.98 -27.55
C ILE A 183 11.61 20.63 -26.78
N MET A 184 11.47 20.08 -25.57
CA MET A 184 12.56 19.44 -24.86
C MET A 184 12.27 17.97 -24.60
N GLY A 185 13.32 17.16 -24.57
CA GLY A 185 13.23 15.74 -24.29
C GLY A 185 14.30 15.23 -23.33
N ARG A 186 13.95 14.21 -22.55
CA ARG A 186 14.84 13.48 -21.63
C ARG A 186 14.58 11.98 -21.73
N PHE A 187 15.62 11.18 -21.89
CA PHE A 187 15.46 9.73 -22.00
C PHE A 187 15.19 9.10 -20.63
N ILE A 188 14.34 8.08 -20.62
CA ILE A 188 14.19 7.16 -19.50
C ILE A 188 15.26 6.08 -19.65
N ASP A 189 16.52 6.50 -19.57
CA ASP A 189 17.70 5.63 -19.59
C ASP A 189 17.96 5.02 -18.20
N ASN A 190 18.97 4.16 -18.07
CA ASN A 190 19.31 3.52 -16.80
C ASN A 190 19.68 4.55 -15.70
N MET A 191 20.26 5.70 -16.06
CA MET A 191 20.65 6.74 -15.10
C MET A 191 19.43 7.49 -14.57
N GLU A 192 18.44 7.74 -15.44
CA GLU A 192 17.16 8.34 -15.04
C GLU A 192 16.28 7.33 -14.28
N ILE A 193 16.26 6.05 -14.66
CA ILE A 193 15.64 4.96 -13.88
C ILE A 193 16.25 4.88 -12.47
N ASP A 194 17.58 4.95 -12.34
CA ASP A 194 18.26 4.95 -11.04
C ASP A 194 17.90 6.16 -10.18
N ARG A 195 17.72 7.34 -10.79
CA ARG A 195 17.25 8.53 -10.08
C ARG A 195 15.81 8.37 -9.63
N LEU A 196 14.90 8.06 -10.55
CA LEU A 196 13.48 7.92 -10.27
C LEU A 196 13.20 6.78 -9.27
N SER A 197 14.01 5.71 -9.28
CA SER A 197 13.92 4.62 -8.29
C SER A 197 14.30 5.08 -6.88
N LYS A 198 15.27 6.01 -6.74
CA LYS A 198 15.61 6.64 -5.45
C LYS A 198 14.50 7.57 -4.98
N ASP A 199 13.97 8.39 -5.88
CA ASP A 199 12.86 9.31 -5.59
C ASP A 199 11.59 8.52 -5.19
N ALA A 200 11.33 7.36 -5.83
CA ALA A 200 10.24 6.45 -5.50
C ALA A 200 10.49 5.57 -4.28
N ARG A 201 11.75 5.45 -3.84
CA ARG A 201 12.21 4.43 -2.88
C ARG A 201 11.83 3.00 -3.26
N LEU A 202 11.76 2.74 -4.57
CA LEU A 202 11.32 1.48 -5.14
C LEU A 202 12.09 1.18 -6.42
N SER A 203 12.67 -0.01 -6.52
CA SER A 203 13.35 -0.45 -7.74
C SER A 203 12.33 -0.77 -8.82
N PHE A 204 12.41 -0.08 -9.96
CA PHE A 204 11.62 -0.39 -11.14
C PHE A 204 12.44 -0.29 -12.43
N ASN A 205 11.91 -0.86 -13.51
CA ASN A 205 12.44 -0.72 -14.86
C ASN A 205 11.28 -0.42 -15.84
N VAL A 206 11.60 0.24 -16.95
CA VAL A 206 10.66 0.50 -18.05
C VAL A 206 11.14 -0.27 -19.28
N TYR A 207 10.31 -1.16 -19.80
CA TYR A 207 10.58 -1.95 -21.00
C TYR A 207 9.71 -1.47 -22.16
N ARG A 208 10.33 -1.27 -23.32
CA ARG A 208 9.64 -0.93 -24.56
C ARG A 208 8.88 -2.14 -25.12
N LEU A 209 7.63 -1.95 -25.53
CA LEU A 209 6.90 -2.98 -26.28
C LEU A 209 7.41 -3.04 -27.74
N GLY A 210 7.56 -4.27 -28.26
CA GLY A 210 8.06 -4.51 -29.61
C GLY A 210 9.57 -4.29 -29.79
N ASP A 211 10.35 -4.31 -28.71
CA ASP A 211 11.81 -4.46 -28.79
C ASP A 211 12.16 -5.90 -29.27
N PRO A 212 12.94 -6.11 -30.34
CA PRO A 212 13.39 -7.45 -30.75
C PRO A 212 14.23 -8.18 -29.69
N TYR A 213 14.84 -7.44 -28.76
CA TYR A 213 15.67 -7.98 -27.68
C TYR A 213 14.91 -8.15 -26.36
N LEU A 214 13.57 -8.03 -26.37
CA LEU A 214 12.73 -8.29 -25.20
C LEU A 214 12.97 -9.71 -24.69
N ALA A 215 13.29 -9.85 -23.40
CA ALA A 215 13.47 -11.17 -22.79
C ALA A 215 12.20 -12.03 -22.97
N PRO A 216 12.30 -13.35 -23.26
CA PRO A 216 11.14 -14.22 -23.46
C PRO A 216 10.13 -14.22 -22.29
N GLU A 217 10.60 -13.93 -21.08
CA GLU A 217 9.75 -13.68 -19.90
C GLU A 217 8.72 -12.56 -20.18
N LEU A 218 9.16 -11.42 -20.72
CA LEU A 218 8.32 -10.25 -20.95
C LEU A 218 7.29 -10.45 -22.07
N ALA A 219 7.59 -11.27 -23.08
CA ALA A 219 6.58 -11.68 -24.07
C ALA A 219 5.46 -12.51 -23.43
N THR A 220 5.81 -13.36 -22.45
CA THR A 220 4.82 -14.13 -21.66
C THR A 220 4.01 -13.20 -20.75
N ILE A 221 4.66 -12.24 -20.09
CA ILE A 221 4.02 -11.17 -19.30
C ILE A 221 3.02 -10.38 -20.16
N GLN A 222 3.39 -9.99 -21.38
CA GLN A 222 2.51 -9.24 -22.28
C GLN A 222 1.27 -10.05 -22.65
N ASN A 223 1.41 -11.35 -22.94
CA ASN A 223 0.28 -12.24 -23.22
C ASN A 223 -0.64 -12.41 -22.00
N GLU A 224 -0.09 -12.54 -20.79
CA GLU A 224 -0.88 -12.61 -19.55
C GLU A 224 -1.60 -11.29 -19.23
N LEU A 225 -0.94 -10.14 -19.42
CA LEU A 225 -1.55 -8.82 -19.29
C LEU A 225 -2.69 -8.61 -20.30
N ASN A 226 -2.52 -9.06 -21.54
CA ASN A 226 -3.57 -8.99 -22.57
C ASN A 226 -4.74 -9.97 -22.34
N ALA A 227 -4.48 -11.12 -21.71
CA ALA A 227 -5.52 -12.08 -21.33
C ALA A 227 -6.27 -11.65 -20.04
N GLY A 228 -5.62 -10.86 -19.19
CA GLY A 228 -6.22 -10.25 -18.02
C GLY A 228 -7.21 -9.15 -18.39
N ARG A 229 -8.31 -9.06 -17.63
CA ARG A 229 -9.21 -7.88 -17.67
C ARG A 229 -8.68 -6.68 -16.89
N ALA A 230 -7.56 -6.85 -16.18
CA ALA A 230 -6.91 -5.83 -15.38
C ALA A 230 -5.53 -5.55 -15.96
N SER A 231 -5.11 -4.28 -15.99
CA SER A 231 -3.79 -3.88 -16.50
C SER A 231 -2.62 -4.28 -15.60
N LEU A 232 -2.90 -4.91 -14.45
CA LEU A 232 -1.94 -5.21 -13.40
C LEU A 232 -1.71 -6.73 -13.29
N LEU A 233 -0.44 -7.15 -13.42
CA LEU A 233 -0.02 -8.54 -13.21
C LEU A 233 1.00 -8.63 -12.09
N ILE A 234 0.74 -9.49 -11.11
CA ILE A 234 1.59 -9.70 -9.92
C ILE A 234 2.16 -11.11 -9.97
N LYS A 235 3.49 -11.23 -9.97
CA LYS A 235 4.21 -12.52 -9.87
C LYS A 235 5.14 -12.53 -8.66
N ARG A 236 5.42 -13.72 -8.13
CA ARG A 236 6.47 -13.89 -7.12
C ARG A 236 7.85 -13.78 -7.76
N SER A 237 8.73 -13.01 -7.16
CA SER A 237 10.13 -12.83 -7.55
C SER A 237 10.99 -13.41 -6.44
N GLY A 238 11.17 -14.74 -6.46
CA GLY A 238 11.73 -15.48 -5.32
C GLY A 238 10.76 -15.54 -4.13
N GLU A 239 11.29 -15.79 -2.94
CA GLU A 239 10.50 -15.86 -1.69
C GLU A 239 10.17 -14.47 -1.13
N ASN A 240 11.06 -13.51 -1.37
CA ASN A 240 11.15 -12.26 -0.64
C ASN A 240 10.38 -11.09 -1.27
N ASP A 241 10.15 -11.13 -2.58
CA ASP A 241 9.72 -9.98 -3.37
C ASP A 241 8.59 -10.35 -4.36
N LEU A 242 7.83 -9.35 -4.80
CA LEU A 242 6.87 -9.45 -5.89
C LEU A 242 7.39 -8.65 -7.09
N ALA A 243 7.38 -9.27 -8.27
CA ALA A 243 7.52 -8.55 -9.54
C ALA A 243 6.11 -8.14 -10.00
N VAL A 244 5.91 -6.84 -10.14
CA VAL A 244 4.63 -6.22 -10.50
C VAL A 244 4.78 -5.56 -11.85
N TYR A 245 3.87 -5.90 -12.76
CA TYR A 245 3.88 -5.46 -14.15
C TYR A 245 2.60 -4.71 -14.48
N ASP A 246 2.73 -3.55 -15.12
CA ASP A 246 1.59 -2.75 -15.61
C ASP A 246 2.01 -1.96 -16.85
N TYR A 247 1.03 -1.59 -17.67
CA TYR A 247 1.27 -0.77 -18.85
C TYR A 247 1.52 0.70 -18.49
N LEU A 248 2.40 1.31 -19.27
CA LEU A 248 2.63 2.74 -19.33
C LEU A 248 2.35 3.21 -20.74
N ASN A 249 1.50 4.24 -20.82
CA ASN A 249 1.02 4.77 -22.09
C ASN A 249 2.00 5.79 -22.67
N ASP A 250 2.04 5.87 -24.00
CA ASP A 250 2.70 6.94 -24.73
C ASP A 250 1.85 8.23 -24.80
N LEU A 251 2.43 9.27 -25.40
CA LEU A 251 1.82 10.56 -25.70
C LEU A 251 0.49 10.46 -26.49
N TYR A 252 0.24 9.35 -27.17
CA TYR A 252 -0.96 9.07 -27.96
C TYR A 252 -1.97 8.20 -27.19
N ALA A 253 -1.76 8.01 -25.88
CA ALA A 253 -2.54 7.16 -24.98
C ALA A 253 -2.56 5.66 -25.35
N LYS A 254 -1.53 5.18 -26.07
CA LYS A 254 -1.38 3.75 -26.41
C LYS A 254 -0.43 3.07 -25.42
N PRO A 255 -0.70 1.83 -24.98
CA PRO A 255 0.25 1.08 -24.17
C PRO A 255 1.48 0.74 -25.04
N SER A 256 2.57 1.44 -24.81
CA SER A 256 3.83 1.33 -25.57
C SER A 256 5.00 0.85 -24.71
N PHE A 257 4.82 0.79 -23.39
CA PHE A 257 5.82 0.34 -22.44
C PHE A 257 5.20 -0.52 -21.33
N ILE A 258 6.00 -1.39 -20.71
CA ILE A 258 5.69 -2.12 -19.48
C ILE A 258 6.58 -1.57 -18.37
N ILE A 259 6.00 -1.16 -17.24
CA ILE A 259 6.75 -0.93 -15.99
C ILE A 259 6.84 -2.27 -15.26
N LYS A 260 8.06 -2.64 -14.82
CA LYS A 260 8.30 -3.73 -13.86
C LYS A 260 8.78 -3.12 -12.55
N ALA A 261 7.97 -3.14 -11.50
CA ALA A 261 8.37 -2.77 -10.15
C ALA A 261 8.69 -4.03 -9.32
N VAL A 262 9.67 -3.94 -8.42
CA VAL A 262 10.04 -5.03 -7.49
C VAL A 262 9.70 -4.61 -6.07
N ILE A 263 8.67 -5.22 -5.49
CA ILE A 263 8.05 -4.81 -4.22
C ILE A 263 8.38 -5.84 -3.12
N PRO A 264 9.09 -5.46 -2.03
CA PRO A 264 9.42 -6.38 -0.95
C PRO A 264 8.19 -6.86 -0.15
N ARG A 265 8.12 -8.17 0.12
CA ARG A 265 6.99 -8.84 0.82
C ARG A 265 7.00 -8.67 2.34
N GLN A 266 7.30 -7.46 2.82
CA GLN A 266 7.44 -7.18 4.26
C GLN A 266 6.13 -7.42 5.01
N VAL A 267 5.00 -6.98 4.45
CA VAL A 267 3.65 -7.16 5.01
C VAL A 267 3.34 -8.65 5.24
N MET A 268 3.58 -9.51 4.25
CA MET A 268 3.31 -10.94 4.40
C MET A 268 4.28 -11.61 5.38
N LYS A 269 5.56 -11.27 5.35
CA LYS A 269 6.56 -11.81 6.29
C LYS A 269 6.22 -11.49 7.74
N GLU A 270 5.77 -10.27 8.02
CA GLU A 270 5.37 -9.90 9.38
C GLU A 270 4.08 -10.62 9.80
N GLY A 271 3.13 -10.78 8.85
CA GLY A 271 1.96 -11.64 9.06
C GLY A 271 2.32 -13.09 9.40
N GLU A 272 3.26 -13.70 8.68
CA GLU A 272 3.72 -15.07 8.94
C GLU A 272 4.46 -15.21 10.28
N ARG A 273 5.19 -14.17 10.73
CA ARG A 273 5.77 -14.11 12.08
C ARG A 273 4.68 -14.09 13.16
N LEU A 274 3.67 -13.22 13.02
CA LEU A 274 2.56 -13.12 13.97
C LEU A 274 1.74 -14.41 14.05
N ILE A 275 1.43 -15.03 12.90
CA ILE A 275 0.77 -16.35 12.83
C ILE A 275 1.65 -17.45 13.46
N GLY A 276 2.97 -17.41 13.23
CA GLY A 276 3.93 -18.32 13.83
C GLY A 276 3.98 -18.23 15.35
N SER A 277 3.97 -17.01 15.90
CA SER A 277 3.88 -16.76 17.34
C SER A 277 2.55 -17.21 17.94
N LEU A 278 1.42 -16.91 17.29
CA LEU A 278 0.10 -17.39 17.71
C LEU A 278 0.05 -18.92 17.80
N ARG A 279 0.61 -19.62 16.80
CA ARG A 279 0.73 -21.08 16.81
C ARG A 279 1.53 -21.59 18.01
N LEU A 280 2.63 -20.92 18.39
CA LEU A 280 3.42 -21.29 19.58
C LEU A 280 2.64 -21.06 20.88
N VAL A 281 1.91 -19.95 21.01
CA VAL A 281 1.04 -19.68 22.17
C VAL A 281 -0.05 -20.75 22.32
N ILE A 282 -0.68 -21.16 21.22
CA ILE A 282 -1.71 -22.22 21.26
C ILE A 282 -1.12 -23.58 21.64
N ILE A 283 0.06 -23.94 21.09
CA ILE A 283 0.76 -25.17 21.47
C ILE A 283 1.14 -25.15 22.97
N ALA A 284 1.65 -24.03 23.48
CA ALA A 284 1.97 -23.86 24.88
C ALA A 284 0.73 -23.96 25.78
N GLY A 285 -0.39 -23.34 25.38
CA GLY A 285 -1.67 -23.44 26.09
C GLY A 285 -2.22 -24.87 26.17
N VAL A 286 -2.18 -25.61 25.05
CA VAL A 286 -2.57 -27.03 25.02
C VAL A 286 -1.62 -27.89 25.87
N ALA A 287 -0.32 -27.63 25.84
CA ALA A 287 0.66 -28.34 26.67
C ALA A 287 0.44 -28.08 28.17
N ILE A 288 0.22 -26.82 28.58
CA ILE A 288 -0.11 -26.45 29.96
C ILE A 288 -1.41 -27.12 30.41
N ALA A 289 -2.46 -27.09 29.58
CA ALA A 289 -3.72 -27.79 29.87
C ALA A 289 -3.50 -29.30 30.06
N GLY A 290 -2.66 -29.94 29.24
CA GLY A 290 -2.26 -31.34 29.38
C GLY A 290 -1.44 -31.65 30.64
N ILE A 291 -0.57 -30.74 31.08
CA ILE A 291 0.20 -30.88 32.33
C ILE A 291 -0.74 -30.76 33.54
N LEU A 292 -1.61 -29.75 33.56
CA LEU A 292 -2.63 -29.59 34.61
C LEU A 292 -3.56 -30.82 34.66
N LEU A 293 -3.86 -31.43 33.51
CA LEU A 293 -4.59 -32.68 33.41
C LEU A 293 -3.89 -33.83 34.14
N ALA A 294 -2.60 -34.01 33.87
CA ALA A 294 -1.80 -35.07 34.48
C ALA A 294 -1.65 -34.88 36.00
N LEU A 295 -1.47 -33.64 36.46
CA LEU A 295 -1.42 -33.29 37.88
C LEU A 295 -2.76 -33.54 38.59
N ALA A 296 -3.89 -33.14 37.98
CA ALA A 296 -5.21 -33.48 38.53
C ALA A 296 -5.38 -35.00 38.63
N LEU A 297 -4.98 -35.75 37.59
CA LEU A 297 -5.06 -37.21 37.61
C LEU A 297 -4.18 -37.86 38.68
N SER A 298 -2.96 -37.35 38.95
CA SER A 298 -2.14 -37.89 40.03
C SER A 298 -2.81 -37.67 41.40
N ILE A 299 -3.26 -36.44 41.69
CA ILE A 299 -3.93 -36.08 42.95
C ILE A 299 -5.21 -36.90 43.18
N PHE A 300 -6.02 -37.12 42.14
CA PHE A 300 -7.28 -37.87 42.25
C PHE A 300 -7.15 -39.40 42.15
N CYS A 301 -6.00 -39.94 41.73
CA CYS A 301 -5.82 -41.37 41.50
C CYS A 301 -4.90 -42.06 42.52
N PHE A 302 -4.09 -41.32 43.29
CA PHE A 302 -3.46 -41.87 44.49
C PHE A 302 -4.49 -41.93 45.64
N PRO A 303 -4.87 -43.13 46.14
CA PRO A 303 -5.65 -43.21 47.37
C PRO A 303 -4.82 -42.65 48.53
N ARG A 304 -5.45 -41.90 49.43
CA ARG A 304 -4.80 -41.53 50.70
C ARG A 304 -4.38 -42.81 51.41
N PRO A 305 -3.14 -42.91 51.95
CA PRO A 305 -2.76 -44.06 52.74
C PRO A 305 -3.70 -44.15 53.94
N VAL A 306 -4.41 -45.27 54.06
CA VAL A 306 -5.19 -45.59 55.26
C VAL A 306 -4.17 -45.81 56.37
N PRO A 307 -4.23 -45.09 57.50
CA PRO A 307 -3.34 -45.36 58.62
C PRO A 307 -3.58 -46.80 59.10
N VAL A 308 -2.51 -47.59 59.15
CA VAL A 308 -2.56 -48.95 59.69
C VAL A 308 -2.74 -48.83 61.19
N ASP A 309 -3.91 -49.22 61.69
CA ASP A 309 -4.21 -49.29 63.12
C ASP A 309 -3.30 -50.34 63.78
N GLN A 310 -2.22 -49.86 64.44
CA GLN A 310 -1.38 -50.70 65.29
C GLN A 310 -2.15 -51.02 66.58
N ARG A 311 -3.04 -52.02 66.51
CA ARG A 311 -3.49 -52.72 67.71
C ARG A 311 -2.27 -53.35 68.39
N VAL A 312 -1.84 -52.72 69.48
CA VAL A 312 -0.88 -53.27 70.43
C VAL A 312 -1.44 -54.59 70.94
N VAL A 313 -0.74 -55.69 70.66
CA VAL A 313 -0.96 -56.97 71.31
C VAL A 313 -0.26 -56.91 72.68
N PRO A 314 -0.95 -57.12 73.81
CA PRO A 314 -0.28 -57.22 75.10
C PRO A 314 0.48 -58.54 75.21
N ASP A 315 1.79 -58.47 75.48
CA ASP A 315 2.61 -59.63 75.83
C ASP A 315 2.35 -60.05 77.29
N ASP A 316 1.24 -60.75 77.54
CA ASP A 316 1.07 -61.63 78.71
C ASP A 316 0.11 -62.78 78.37
N TRP A 317 0.70 -63.97 78.22
CA TRP A 317 0.00 -65.25 78.39
C TRP A 317 0.85 -66.16 79.28
N SER A 318 0.99 -65.77 80.55
CA SER A 318 1.42 -66.68 81.61
C SER A 318 0.28 -67.65 81.98
N ALA A 319 0.41 -68.91 81.56
CA ALA A 319 -0.57 -69.94 81.88
C ALA A 319 -0.39 -70.45 83.32
N GLY A 320 -1.30 -70.07 84.22
CA GLY A 320 -1.39 -70.61 85.58
C GLY A 320 -2.81 -70.47 86.14
N ASN A 321 -3.47 -71.60 86.39
CA ASN A 321 -4.72 -71.63 87.15
C ASN A 321 -4.46 -71.14 88.59
N ASP A 322 -5.28 -70.23 89.12
CA ASP A 322 -6.42 -70.61 90.00
C ASP A 322 -7.14 -69.37 90.59
N LEU A 323 -8.48 -69.41 90.47
CA LEU A 323 -9.50 -69.02 91.46
C LEU A 323 -9.64 -67.58 92.06
N ASP A 324 -10.93 -67.24 92.29
CA ASP A 324 -11.52 -66.32 93.29
C ASP A 324 -11.14 -64.80 93.23
N GLU A 325 -12.00 -63.82 92.92
CA GLU A 325 -13.41 -63.55 93.30
C GLU A 325 -14.06 -62.43 92.42
N PRO A 326 -15.38 -62.11 92.54
CA PRO A 326 -16.13 -61.28 91.57
C PRO A 326 -16.55 -59.88 92.06
N VAL A 327 -16.56 -58.86 91.17
CA VAL A 327 -17.25 -57.57 91.42
C VAL A 327 -18.01 -57.01 90.20
N LEU A 328 -19.33 -57.24 90.26
CA LEU A 328 -20.47 -56.38 89.87
C LEU A 328 -20.66 -55.77 88.46
N ILE A 329 -21.95 -55.72 88.11
CA ILE A 329 -22.58 -55.33 86.85
C ILE A 329 -23.09 -53.89 86.93
N ALA A 330 -23.09 -53.16 85.81
CA ALA A 330 -24.09 -52.11 85.56
C ALA A 330 -24.49 -52.09 84.07
N THR A 331 -25.72 -52.51 83.79
CA THR A 331 -26.41 -52.43 82.49
C THR A 331 -27.51 -51.36 82.53
N ALA A 332 -28.15 -51.11 81.37
CA ALA A 332 -29.40 -50.34 81.18
C ALA A 332 -29.24 -48.79 81.12
N ASN A 333 -30.02 -48.03 80.32
CA ASN A 333 -31.04 -48.43 79.34
C ASN A 333 -31.29 -47.37 78.23
N GLN A 334 -32.22 -47.71 77.35
CA GLN A 334 -32.67 -47.08 76.10
C GLN A 334 -33.99 -46.31 76.28
N GLU A 335 -34.22 -45.24 75.49
CA GLU A 335 -35.52 -44.67 75.02
C GLU A 335 -35.26 -43.24 74.45
N GLU A 336 -36.18 -42.56 73.76
CA GLU A 336 -36.82 -42.67 72.43
C GLU A 336 -37.64 -41.35 72.23
N ALA A 337 -38.17 -41.09 71.02
CA ALA A 337 -39.16 -40.05 70.65
C ALA A 337 -38.67 -38.60 70.40
N THR A 338 -39.37 -37.70 69.66
CA THR A 338 -40.11 -37.75 68.36
C THR A 338 -40.69 -36.34 68.10
N TYR A 339 -40.46 -35.76 66.91
CA TYR A 339 -41.18 -34.64 66.24
C TYR A 339 -41.77 -33.44 67.03
N GLU A 340 -41.46 -32.21 66.55
CA GLU A 340 -42.52 -31.28 66.08
C GLU A 340 -41.99 -30.25 65.07
N GLU A 341 -42.88 -29.71 64.25
CA GLU A 341 -42.66 -28.81 63.11
C GLU A 341 -43.70 -27.68 63.20
N GLU A 342 -43.33 -26.41 62.95
CA GLU A 342 -44.12 -25.45 62.14
C GLU A 342 -43.56 -24.00 62.12
N ARG A 343 -43.66 -23.39 60.93
CA ARG A 343 -43.98 -21.97 60.58
C ARG A 343 -43.16 -20.79 61.15
N GLU A 344 -42.56 -19.90 60.35
CA GLU A 344 -43.10 -19.02 59.27
C GLU A 344 -43.69 -17.69 59.81
N THR A 345 -42.99 -16.57 59.57
CA THR A 345 -43.57 -15.24 59.24
C THR A 345 -42.52 -14.32 58.61
N ASP A 346 -43.00 -13.28 57.92
CA ASP A 346 -42.35 -12.51 56.87
C ASP A 346 -42.25 -11.00 57.22
N ASN A 347 -41.17 -10.32 56.76
CA ASN A 347 -41.03 -8.86 56.54
C ASN A 347 -41.23 -7.87 57.75
N PRO A 348 -40.97 -6.54 57.62
CA PRO A 348 -40.27 -5.80 56.55
C PRO A 348 -39.24 -4.72 56.99
N ASP A 349 -38.64 -4.08 55.98
CA ASP A 349 -38.17 -2.68 55.88
C ASP A 349 -36.84 -2.18 56.49
N GLU A 350 -36.27 -1.24 55.71
CA GLU A 350 -34.99 -0.53 55.79
C GLU A 350 -35.06 0.68 56.77
N PRO A 351 -33.92 1.30 57.16
CA PRO A 351 -33.48 2.48 56.38
C PRO A 351 -31.95 2.77 56.34
N ASP A 352 -31.58 3.63 55.37
CA ASP A 352 -30.35 4.43 55.26
C ASP A 352 -29.82 5.04 56.58
N VAL A 353 -28.48 5.06 56.77
CA VAL A 353 -27.71 6.26 57.21
C VAL A 353 -26.25 6.23 56.68
N SER A 354 -25.79 7.38 56.20
CA SER A 354 -24.45 7.75 55.71
C SER A 354 -23.29 7.83 56.74
N ALA A 355 -22.05 7.58 56.30
CA ALA A 355 -20.81 8.34 56.62
C ALA A 355 -19.65 7.79 55.74
N SER A 356 -18.86 8.52 54.93
CA SER A 356 -18.18 9.82 55.02
C SER A 356 -16.84 9.83 55.80
N ALA A 357 -15.76 9.46 55.12
CA ALA A 357 -14.39 9.99 55.26
C ALA A 357 -13.55 9.45 54.07
N GLY A 358 -12.71 10.21 53.36
CA GLY A 358 -12.24 11.58 53.58
C GLY A 358 -10.71 11.61 53.72
N THR A 359 -10.08 12.66 53.20
CA THR A 359 -8.62 12.96 53.20
C THR A 359 -7.74 12.19 52.20
N ASP A 360 -6.76 12.80 51.52
CA ASP A 360 -6.60 14.22 51.10
C ASP A 360 -5.43 14.38 50.11
N SER A 361 -5.51 15.39 49.22
CA SER A 361 -4.38 16.21 48.68
C SER A 361 -3.29 15.51 47.82
N ASP A 362 -2.42 16.12 47.00
CA ASP A 362 -2.22 17.48 46.42
C ASP A 362 -1.15 17.33 45.29
N ALA A 363 -0.84 18.24 44.35
CA ALA A 363 -1.45 19.47 43.83
C ALA A 363 -0.73 19.88 42.51
N GLY A 364 -1.23 20.88 41.77
CA GLY A 364 -0.54 21.55 40.65
C GLY A 364 -1.03 21.09 39.26
N ASP A 365 -1.85 21.82 38.51
CA ASP A 365 -1.81 23.23 38.06
C ASP A 365 -0.82 23.50 36.91
N THR A 366 -1.36 23.80 35.72
CA THR A 366 -0.99 24.96 34.87
C THR A 366 -2.01 25.10 33.73
N ASP A 367 -2.58 26.29 33.59
CA ASP A 367 -3.26 26.78 32.38
C ASP A 367 -2.30 26.82 31.16
N GLU A 368 -2.82 26.55 29.96
CA GLU A 368 -2.35 27.26 28.77
C GLU A 368 -3.47 27.40 27.72
N SER A 369 -3.95 28.64 27.52
CA SER A 369 -4.98 28.98 26.55
C SER A 369 -4.33 29.53 25.28
N VAL A 370 -4.59 28.88 24.14
CA VAL A 370 -4.14 29.36 22.82
C VAL A 370 -5.35 29.65 21.94
N SER A 371 -5.52 30.92 21.61
CA SER A 371 -6.53 31.42 20.68
C SER A 371 -6.19 31.04 19.24
N VAL A 372 -7.11 30.38 18.54
CA VAL A 372 -7.05 30.19 17.08
C VAL A 372 -7.98 31.18 16.40
N THR A 373 -7.42 32.06 15.57
CA THR A 373 -8.17 32.94 14.66
C THR A 373 -8.49 32.18 13.38
N ASP A 374 -9.78 32.06 13.06
CA ASP A 374 -10.28 31.39 11.86
C ASP A 374 -10.77 32.45 10.85
N GLU A 375 -9.99 32.69 9.79
CA GLU A 375 -10.39 33.55 8.67
C GLU A 375 -10.87 32.70 7.49
N THR A 376 -12.19 32.73 7.26
CA THR A 376 -12.84 32.14 6.07
C THR A 376 -13.22 33.24 5.07
N PRO A 377 -12.84 33.13 3.78
CA PRO A 377 -13.34 34.02 2.75
C PRO A 377 -14.61 33.48 2.07
N ASP A 378 -15.64 34.32 1.99
CA ASP A 378 -16.91 34.12 1.28
C ASP A 378 -16.75 34.27 -0.25
N PRO A 379 -17.21 33.31 -1.08
CA PRO A 379 -17.24 33.46 -2.54
C PRO A 379 -18.58 34.07 -3.01
N GLY A 380 -18.62 35.40 -3.08
CA GLY A 380 -19.73 36.16 -3.67
C GLY A 380 -19.98 35.84 -5.16
N LYS A 381 -21.27 35.68 -5.51
CA LYS A 381 -21.75 35.38 -6.87
C LYS A 381 -21.42 36.49 -7.89
N SER A 382 -21.07 36.06 -9.11
CA SER A 382 -21.40 36.77 -10.34
C SER A 382 -21.77 35.77 -11.44
N ILE A 383 -23.06 35.68 -11.76
CA ILE A 383 -23.58 35.03 -12.97
C ILE A 383 -23.91 36.16 -13.94
N GLU A 384 -23.24 36.20 -15.08
CA GLU A 384 -23.53 37.16 -16.15
C GLU A 384 -24.06 36.41 -17.38
N GLN A 385 -25.01 37.03 -18.08
CA GLN A 385 -25.95 36.35 -18.98
C GLN A 385 -25.46 36.36 -20.43
N GLU A 386 -25.58 35.23 -21.13
CA GLU A 386 -25.59 35.22 -22.59
C GLU A 386 -26.92 35.80 -23.13
N PRO A 387 -26.86 36.58 -24.21
CA PRO A 387 -27.94 36.68 -25.19
C PRO A 387 -27.56 35.92 -26.48
N GLY A 388 -28.36 34.91 -26.85
CA GLY A 388 -28.19 34.20 -28.12
C GLY A 388 -28.84 34.92 -29.30
N ALA A 389 -28.44 34.56 -30.52
CA ALA A 389 -29.17 34.85 -31.76
C ALA A 389 -28.88 33.81 -32.86
N GLU A 390 -29.96 33.37 -33.52
CA GLU A 390 -30.12 32.99 -34.94
C GLU A 390 -28.94 32.31 -35.69
N SER A 391 -29.02 31.07 -36.17
CA SER A 391 -29.96 30.47 -37.13
C SER A 391 -29.84 30.98 -38.59
N SER A 392 -29.00 30.33 -39.39
CA SER A 392 -29.21 30.18 -40.84
C SER A 392 -28.28 29.12 -41.47
N ASP A 393 -28.87 28.00 -41.88
CA ASP A 393 -28.40 27.05 -42.91
C ASP A 393 -29.67 26.77 -43.75
N PRO A 394 -29.66 26.69 -45.10
CA PRO A 394 -28.84 25.75 -45.87
C PRO A 394 -28.17 26.31 -47.14
N THR A 395 -27.23 25.57 -47.74
CA THR A 395 -27.26 25.20 -49.18
C THR A 395 -26.26 24.07 -49.49
N ASP A 396 -26.86 22.90 -49.75
CA ASP A 396 -26.41 21.74 -50.51
C ASP A 396 -25.47 22.03 -51.71
N LEU A 397 -24.40 21.23 -51.88
CA LEU A 397 -23.74 20.99 -53.19
C LEU A 397 -22.83 19.73 -53.14
N GLN A 398 -23.37 18.58 -53.54
CA GLN A 398 -22.57 17.39 -53.89
C GLN A 398 -21.90 17.51 -55.27
N PRO A 399 -20.65 17.04 -55.46
CA PRO A 399 -20.10 16.72 -56.78
C PRO A 399 -20.37 15.25 -57.18
N PRO A 400 -20.60 14.95 -58.48
CA PRO A 400 -20.93 13.60 -58.96
C PRO A 400 -19.70 12.70 -59.19
N PRO A 401 -19.88 11.37 -59.26
CA PRO A 401 -18.80 10.41 -59.50
C PRO A 401 -18.47 10.23 -60.99
N ALA A 402 -17.18 10.10 -61.32
CA ALA A 402 -16.70 9.66 -62.64
C ALA A 402 -15.92 8.35 -62.53
N LYS A 403 -16.09 7.46 -63.52
CA LYS A 403 -15.56 6.09 -63.53
C LYS A 403 -14.20 6.00 -64.21
N LEU A 404 -13.41 5.01 -63.75
CA LEU A 404 -12.53 4.09 -64.49
C LEU A 404 -12.00 4.53 -65.87
N ALA A 405 -10.67 4.58 -65.97
CA ALA A 405 -9.90 3.88 -66.99
C ALA A 405 -8.95 2.90 -66.28
#